data_AF-A0A496QEF6-F1
#
_entry.id   AF-A0A496QEF6-F1
#
_cell.length_a   1.000
_cell.length_b   1.000
_cell.length_c   1.000
_cell.angle_alpha   90.00
_cell.angle_beta   90.00
_cell.angle_gamma   90.00
#
_symmetry.space_group_name_H-M   'P 1'
#
loop_
_entity.id
_entity.type
_entity.pdbx_description
1 polymer ?
#
loop_
_entity_poly.entity_id
_entity_poly.type
_entity_poly.pdbx_seq_one_letter_code
_entity_poly.pdbx_strand_id
1 'polypeptide(L)'
;MRERREKIIDAELVIYLLLLLVVPLFLVKGFTHEPSTGKHLIYAVGFSIILLLNVLRKKEIRFKYTYAHLFALGFGIAAIFSLISVQIDNPQYLRYSLDVALFALFVPLTGIYLSNKMNTRTKIELSMLFFIMGATVVAIDAMLNYYVGYDLFLGKI
;
A
#
# COMPACT_ATOMS: atom_id res chain seq x y z
N MET A 1 -14.63 -33.08 15.46
CA MET A 1 -14.44 -31.73 14.90
C MET A 1 -12.94 -31.47 14.78
N ARG A 2 -12.40 -31.27 13.57
CA ARG A 2 -10.99 -30.89 13.38
C ARG A 2 -10.87 -29.40 13.66
N GLU A 3 -10.27 -29.02 14.78
CA GLU A 3 -9.80 -27.65 15.00
C GLU A 3 -8.81 -27.30 13.90
N ARG A 4 -9.25 -26.49 12.94
CA ARG A 4 -8.37 -25.92 11.93
C ARG A 4 -7.55 -24.87 12.66
N ARG A 5 -6.33 -25.22 13.13
CA ARG A 5 -5.37 -24.24 13.65
C ARG A 5 -5.30 -23.11 12.63
N GLU A 6 -5.72 -21.91 13.01
CA GLU A 6 -5.53 -20.74 12.16
C GLU A 6 -4.02 -20.62 11.91
N LYS A 7 -3.62 -20.73 10.64
CA LYS A 7 -2.21 -20.50 10.30
C LYS A 7 -1.92 -19.03 10.63
N ILE A 8 -0.95 -18.81 11.51
CA ILE A 8 -0.50 -17.46 11.90
C ILE A 8 -0.02 -16.69 10.67
N ILE A 9 0.61 -17.40 9.73
CA ILE A 9 1.08 -16.88 8.45
C ILE A 9 0.22 -17.45 7.33
N ASP A 10 -0.46 -16.56 6.61
CA ASP A 10 -1.20 -16.87 5.40
C ASP A 10 -0.68 -16.05 4.21
N ALA A 11 -1.11 -16.43 3.00
CA ALA A 11 -0.58 -15.82 1.79
C ALA A 11 -0.84 -14.30 1.75
N GLU A 12 -1.97 -13.84 2.29
CA GLU A 12 -2.25 -12.40 2.30
C GLU A 12 -1.30 -11.64 3.25
N LEU A 13 -0.96 -12.22 4.42
CA LEU A 13 0.04 -11.64 5.31
C LEU A 13 1.43 -11.62 4.66
N VAL A 14 1.82 -12.68 3.95
CA VAL A 14 3.11 -12.72 3.23
C VAL A 14 3.18 -11.62 2.18
N ILE A 15 2.13 -11.46 1.37
CA ILE A 15 2.07 -10.40 0.35
C ILE A 15 2.13 -9.02 1.03
N TYR A 16 1.42 -8.82 2.13
CA TYR A 16 1.47 -7.57 2.90
C TYR A 16 2.89 -7.25 3.41
N LEU A 17 3.58 -8.23 3.98
CA LEU A 17 4.96 -8.05 4.46
C LEU A 17 5.93 -7.73 3.32
N LEU A 18 5.75 -8.36 2.15
CA LEU A 18 6.53 -8.02 0.96
C LEU A 18 6.25 -6.59 0.51
N LEU A 19 4.99 -6.15 0.51
CA LEU A 19 4.64 -4.77 0.14
C LEU A 19 5.25 -3.74 1.10
N LEU A 20 5.36 -4.05 2.40
CA LEU A 20 6.04 -3.17 3.36
C LEU A 20 7.52 -2.94 3.05
N LEU A 21 8.17 -3.86 2.33
CA LEU A 21 9.56 -3.69 1.89
C LEU A 21 9.63 -3.11 0.47
N VAL A 22 8.87 -3.69 -0.46
CA VAL A 22 8.96 -3.36 -1.89
C VAL A 22 8.49 -1.92 -2.14
N VAL A 23 7.35 -1.50 -1.59
CA VAL A 23 6.80 -0.16 -1.85
C VAL A 23 7.78 0.96 -1.48
N PRO A 24 8.35 1.02 -0.25
CA PRO A 24 9.27 2.09 0.10
C PRO A 24 10.60 2.02 -0.66
N LEU A 25 11.10 0.81 -0.96
CA LEU A 25 12.38 0.58 -1.63
C LEU A 25 12.29 0.65 -3.16
N PHE A 26 11.09 0.80 -3.73
CA PHE A 26 10.93 0.83 -5.17
C PHE A 26 11.38 2.18 -5.74
N LEU A 27 12.57 2.18 -6.33
CA LEU A 27 13.18 3.28 -7.07
C LEU A 27 13.78 2.71 -8.35
N VAL A 28 13.31 3.18 -9.51
CA VAL A 28 13.82 2.73 -10.82
C VAL A 28 14.11 3.95 -11.69
N LYS A 29 15.38 4.05 -12.13
CA LYS A 29 15.86 5.12 -12.98
C LYS A 29 15.03 5.20 -14.28
N GLY A 30 14.48 6.37 -14.57
CA GLY A 30 13.65 6.62 -15.77
C GLY A 30 12.19 6.19 -15.66
N PHE A 31 11.79 5.42 -14.64
CA PHE A 31 10.39 5.07 -14.37
C PHE A 31 9.80 5.94 -13.25
N THR A 32 10.63 6.29 -12.27
CA THR A 32 10.26 7.13 -11.14
C THR A 32 10.61 8.60 -11.45
N HIS A 33 9.74 9.32 -12.17
CA HIS A 33 9.94 10.76 -12.45
C HIS A 33 9.77 11.62 -11.19
N GLU A 34 8.78 11.27 -10.36
CA GLU A 34 8.65 11.72 -8.99
C GLU A 34 8.74 10.51 -8.06
N PRO A 35 9.53 10.56 -6.95
CA PRO A 35 9.74 9.44 -6.03
C PRO A 35 8.46 8.79 -5.46
N SER A 36 7.32 9.49 -5.50
CA SER A 36 6.05 9.05 -4.93
C SER A 36 5.15 8.30 -5.92
N THR A 37 5.11 8.69 -7.20
CA THR A 37 4.03 8.29 -8.13
C THR A 37 4.08 6.80 -8.50
N GLY A 38 5.27 6.27 -8.78
CA GLY A 38 5.44 4.83 -9.07
C GLY A 38 5.08 3.92 -7.88
N LYS A 39 5.21 4.42 -6.65
CA LYS A 39 4.93 3.66 -5.43
C LYS A 39 3.43 3.50 -5.18
N HIS A 40 2.62 4.48 -5.57
CA HIS A 40 1.16 4.42 -5.46
C HIS A 40 0.55 3.28 -6.28
N LEU A 41 1.04 3.07 -7.50
CA LEU A 41 0.55 1.99 -8.37
C LEU A 41 0.88 0.60 -7.79
N ILE A 42 2.12 0.40 -7.34
CA ILE A 42 2.53 -0.88 -6.71
C ILE A 42 1.69 -1.14 -5.46
N TYR A 43 1.47 -0.12 -4.65
CA TYR A 43 0.60 -0.21 -3.48
C TYR A 43 -0.82 -0.62 -3.87
N ALA A 44 -1.46 0.09 -4.82
CA ALA A 44 -2.82 -0.19 -5.25
C ALA A 44 -2.98 -1.61 -5.83
N VAL A 45 -2.04 -2.04 -6.69
CA VAL A 45 -2.05 -3.39 -7.28
C VAL A 45 -1.84 -4.46 -6.21
N GLY A 46 -0.85 -4.27 -5.33
CA GLY A 46 -0.56 -5.20 -4.24
C GLY A 46 -1.75 -5.41 -3.31
N PHE A 47 -2.39 -4.31 -2.90
CA PHE A 47 -3.58 -4.38 -2.06
C PHE A 47 -4.82 -4.89 -2.79
N SER A 48 -4.95 -4.64 -4.09
CA SER A 48 -5.99 -5.27 -4.92
C SER A 48 -5.87 -6.79 -4.90
N ILE A 49 -4.66 -7.33 -5.05
CA ILE A 49 -4.42 -8.78 -4.99
C ILE A 49 -4.79 -9.32 -3.61
N ILE A 50 -4.40 -8.65 -2.52
CA ILE A 50 -4.75 -9.06 -1.16
C ILE A 50 -6.27 -9.11 -0.97
N LEU A 51 -6.99 -8.07 -1.42
CA LEU A 51 -8.44 -7.98 -1.29
C LEU A 51 -9.13 -9.06 -2.14
N LEU A 52 -8.71 -9.25 -3.39
CA LEU A 52 -9.23 -10.30 -4.28
C LEU A 52 -9.03 -11.69 -3.68
N LEU A 53 -7.83 -12.00 -3.17
CA LEU A 53 -7.57 -13.27 -2.48
C LEU A 53 -8.49 -13.46 -1.28
N ASN A 54 -8.76 -12.40 -0.51
CA ASN A 54 -9.66 -12.47 0.63
C ASN A 54 -11.11 -12.77 0.20
N VAL A 55 -11.59 -12.09 -0.84
CA VAL A 55 -12.93 -12.26 -1.42
C VAL A 55 -13.09 -13.68 -1.97
N LEU A 56 -12.14 -14.14 -2.78
CA LEU A 56 -12.20 -15.45 -3.42
C LEU A 56 -12.11 -16.62 -2.43
N ARG A 57 -11.45 -16.42 -1.27
CA ARG A 57 -11.26 -17.46 -0.25
C ARG A 57 -12.37 -17.52 0.79
N LYS A 58 -13.19 -16.48 0.94
CA LYS A 58 -14.24 -16.42 1.97
C LYS A 58 -15.64 -16.48 1.35
N LYS A 59 -16.46 -17.42 1.82
CA LYS A 59 -17.89 -17.52 1.44
C LYS A 59 -18.74 -16.39 2.02
N GLU A 60 -18.34 -15.82 3.16
CA GLU A 60 -18.94 -14.62 3.76
C GLU A 60 -17.84 -13.64 4.15
N ILE A 61 -17.99 -12.39 3.72
CA ILE A 61 -17.08 -11.30 4.04
C ILE A 61 -17.73 -10.45 5.12
N ARG A 62 -17.32 -10.66 6.37
CA ARG A 62 -17.69 -9.80 7.49
C ARG A 62 -16.49 -8.95 7.88
N PHE A 63 -16.53 -7.66 7.55
CA PHE A 63 -15.54 -6.68 8.02
C PHE A 63 -16.11 -5.91 9.20
N LYS A 64 -15.34 -5.84 10.30
CA LYS A 64 -15.56 -4.86 11.35
C LYS A 64 -15.00 -3.52 10.87
N TYR A 65 -15.81 -2.48 10.90
CA TYR A 65 -15.40 -1.12 10.55
C TYR A 65 -15.87 -0.13 11.61
N THR A 66 -15.33 1.08 11.56
CA THR A 66 -15.67 2.19 12.47
C THR A 66 -16.05 3.41 11.66
N TYR A 67 -16.55 4.47 12.31
CA TYR A 67 -16.84 5.73 11.61
C TYR A 67 -15.60 6.31 10.92
N ALA A 68 -14.41 6.18 11.52
CA ALA A 68 -13.17 6.62 10.89
C ALA A 68 -12.93 5.93 9.53
N HIS A 69 -13.18 4.61 9.46
CA HIS A 69 -13.09 3.87 8.21
C HIS A 69 -14.10 4.36 7.16
N LEU A 70 -15.34 4.66 7.57
CA LEU A 70 -16.38 5.16 6.68
C LEU A 70 -16.06 6.56 6.14
N PHE A 71 -15.61 7.48 7.00
CA PHE A 71 -15.21 8.82 6.56
C PHE A 71 -14.04 8.77 5.59
N ALA A 72 -13.03 7.93 5.88
CA ALA A 72 -11.88 7.77 5.00
C ALA A 72 -12.27 7.11 3.66
N LEU A 73 -13.18 6.13 3.66
CA LEU A 73 -13.76 5.59 2.43
C LEU A 73 -14.53 6.64 1.63
N GLY A 74 -15.35 7.44 2.30
CA GLY A 74 -16.09 8.54 1.67
C GLY A 74 -15.16 9.54 1.00
N PHE A 75 -14.05 9.89 1.66
CA PHE A 75 -12.99 10.70 1.07
C PHE A 75 -12.37 10.06 -0.17
N GLY A 76 -12.02 8.77 -0.11
CA GLY A 76 -11.49 8.02 -1.25
C GLY A 76 -12.47 7.96 -2.44
N ILE A 77 -13.76 7.76 -2.17
CA ILE A 77 -14.81 7.78 -3.20
C ILE A 77 -14.93 9.19 -3.81
N ALA A 78 -14.92 10.24 -2.99
CA ALA A 78 -14.96 11.62 -3.48
C ALA A 78 -13.77 11.95 -4.38
N ALA A 79 -12.58 11.41 -4.06
CA ALA A 79 -11.39 11.56 -4.89
C ALA A 79 -11.53 10.88 -6.27
N ILE A 80 -12.26 9.76 -6.38
CA ILE A 80 -12.58 9.16 -7.67
C ILE A 80 -13.57 10.03 -8.45
N PHE A 81 -14.60 10.56 -7.78
CA PHE A 81 -15.57 11.45 -8.43
C PHE A 81 -14.95 12.77 -8.91
N SER A 82 -13.92 13.29 -8.24
CA SER A 82 -13.24 14.50 -8.69
C SER A 82 -12.53 14.34 -10.05
N LEU A 83 -12.26 13.10 -10.48
CA LEU A 83 -11.72 12.83 -11.82
C LEU A 83 -12.66 13.26 -12.95
N ILE A 84 -13.97 13.38 -12.68
CA ILE A 84 -14.93 13.91 -13.65
C ILE A 84 -14.57 15.35 -14.00
N SER A 85 -14.30 16.19 -13.00
CA SER A 85 -13.86 17.56 -13.20
C SER A 85 -12.51 17.62 -13.90
N VAL A 86 -11.57 16.74 -13.53
CA VAL A 86 -10.26 16.66 -14.21
C VAL A 86 -10.43 16.30 -15.69
N GLN A 87 -11.31 15.35 -16.02
CA GLN A 87 -11.56 14.95 -17.40
C GLN A 87 -12.12 16.10 -18.25
N ILE A 88 -12.97 16.94 -17.66
CA ILE A 88 -13.61 18.08 -18.35
C ILE A 88 -12.62 19.23 -18.50
N ASP A 89 -11.97 19.63 -17.41
CA ASP A 89 -11.20 20.87 -17.36
C ASP A 89 -9.75 20.67 -17.81
N ASN A 90 -9.16 19.50 -17.52
CA ASN A 90 -7.74 19.22 -17.73
C ASN A 90 -7.46 17.74 -18.07
N PRO A 91 -7.96 17.22 -19.20
CA PRO A 91 -7.88 15.80 -19.54
C PRO A 91 -6.44 15.28 -19.61
N GLN A 92 -5.45 16.13 -19.91
CA GLN A 92 -4.03 15.78 -19.92
C GLN A 92 -3.51 15.29 -18.55
N TYR A 93 -4.13 15.71 -17.44
CA TYR A 93 -3.73 15.28 -16.10
C TYR A 93 -4.50 14.05 -15.60
N LEU A 94 -5.50 13.57 -16.34
CA LEU A 94 -6.38 12.48 -15.90
C LEU A 94 -5.61 11.26 -15.41
N ARG A 95 -4.57 10.85 -16.15
CA ARG A 95 -3.76 9.68 -15.78
C ARG A 95 -3.11 9.84 -14.40
N TYR A 96 -2.45 10.97 -14.17
CA TYR A 96 -1.78 11.23 -12.89
C TYR A 96 -2.78 11.40 -11.76
N SER A 97 -3.89 12.10 -12.02
CA SER A 97 -4.97 12.25 -11.04
C SER A 97 -5.63 10.93 -10.70
N LEU A 98 -5.80 10.02 -11.67
CA LEU A 98 -6.34 8.69 -11.45
C LEU A 98 -5.45 7.87 -10.51
N ASP A 99 -4.13 7.91 -10.69
CA ASP A 99 -3.19 7.19 -9.82
C ASP A 99 -3.33 7.65 -8.35
N VAL A 100 -3.44 8.96 -8.13
CA VAL A 100 -3.63 9.54 -6.80
C VAL A 100 -5.00 9.22 -6.22
N ALA A 101 -6.05 9.32 -7.02
CA ALA A 101 -7.43 9.03 -6.58
C ALA A 101 -7.60 7.56 -6.21
N LEU A 102 -7.03 6.65 -6.99
CA LEU A 102 -7.00 5.22 -6.66
C LEU A 102 -6.23 5.00 -5.37
N PHE A 103 -5.05 5.59 -5.19
CA PHE A 103 -4.32 5.50 -3.94
C PHE A 103 -5.16 5.97 -2.74
N ALA A 104 -5.82 7.14 -2.85
CA ALA A 104 -6.69 7.67 -1.82
C ALA A 104 -7.88 6.74 -1.48
N LEU A 105 -8.36 5.94 -2.43
CA LEU A 105 -9.38 4.91 -2.21
C LEU A 105 -8.79 3.62 -1.59
N PHE A 106 -7.60 3.21 -1.99
CA PHE A 106 -6.97 1.98 -1.51
C PHE A 106 -6.44 2.09 -0.08
N VAL A 107 -6.02 3.28 0.36
CA VAL A 107 -5.59 3.53 1.75
C VAL A 107 -6.67 3.16 2.78
N PRO A 108 -7.91 3.66 2.72
CA PRO A 108 -8.95 3.29 3.68
C PRO A 108 -9.39 1.83 3.56
N LEU A 109 -9.44 1.27 2.35
CA LEU A 109 -9.70 -0.17 2.15
C LEU A 109 -8.64 -1.04 2.84
N THR A 110 -7.39 -0.63 2.74
CA THR A 110 -6.26 -1.25 3.44
C THR A 110 -6.42 -1.12 4.96
N GLY A 111 -6.80 0.05 5.45
CA GLY A 111 -7.07 0.27 6.88
C GLY A 111 -8.14 -0.68 7.42
N ILE A 112 -9.24 -0.87 6.68
CA ILE A 112 -10.29 -1.84 7.04
C ILE A 112 -9.73 -3.26 7.05
N TYR A 113 -9.00 -3.65 6.01
CA TYR A 113 -8.40 -4.97 5.91
C TYR A 113 -7.48 -5.26 7.10
N LEU A 114 -6.54 -4.35 7.39
CA LEU A 114 -5.55 -4.51 8.45
C LEU A 114 -6.20 -4.55 9.83
N SER A 115 -7.20 -3.70 10.09
CA SER A 115 -7.95 -3.70 11.35
C SER A 115 -8.65 -5.03 11.63
N ASN A 116 -9.00 -5.79 10.59
CA ASN A 116 -9.60 -7.11 10.73
C ASN A 116 -8.57 -8.24 10.74
N LYS A 117 -7.45 -8.08 10.03
CA LYS A 117 -6.44 -9.12 9.84
C LYS A 117 -5.41 -9.17 10.97
N MET A 118 -5.08 -8.02 11.56
CA MET A 118 -4.10 -7.86 12.63
C MET A 118 -4.70 -8.23 14.00
N ASN A 119 -5.19 -9.46 14.09
CA ASN A 119 -5.91 -9.98 15.26
C ASN A 119 -5.01 -10.61 16.33
N THR A 120 -3.69 -10.69 16.07
CA THR A 120 -2.73 -11.30 17.00
C THR A 120 -1.50 -10.42 17.13
N ARG A 121 -0.92 -10.40 18.33
CA ARG A 121 0.31 -9.65 18.64
C ARG A 121 1.46 -9.99 17.69
N THR A 122 1.66 -11.27 17.38
CA THR A 122 2.72 -11.75 16.47
C THR A 122 2.61 -11.14 15.07
N LYS A 123 1.40 -11.02 14.50
CA LYS A 123 1.22 -10.39 13.18
C LYS A 123 1.59 -8.91 13.20
N ILE A 124 1.24 -8.22 14.28
CA ILE A 124 1.55 -6.79 14.47
C ILE A 124 3.07 -6.61 14.61
N GLU A 125 3.71 -7.37 15.49
CA GLU A 125 5.16 -7.31 15.72
C GLU A 125 5.94 -7.62 14.44
N LEU A 126 5.53 -8.65 13.69
CA LEU A 126 6.15 -9.00 12.42
C LEU A 126 6.00 -7.88 11.37
N SER A 127 4.82 -7.25 11.31
CA SER A 127 4.58 -6.12 10.40
C SER A 127 5.44 -4.92 10.76
N MET A 128 5.55 -4.60 12.05
CA MET A 128 6.41 -3.52 12.54
C MET A 128 7.88 -3.80 12.25
N LEU A 129 8.34 -5.04 12.44
CA LEU A 129 9.71 -5.43 12.11
C LEU A 129 10.02 -5.20 10.63
N PHE A 130 9.13 -5.64 9.72
CA PHE A 130 9.31 -5.42 8.27
C PHE A 130 9.28 -3.94 7.90
N PHE A 131 8.40 -3.17 8.51
CA PHE A 131 8.38 -1.72 8.34
C PHE A 131 9.70 -1.07 8.77
N ILE A 132 10.21 -1.42 9.95
CA ILE A 132 11.50 -0.90 10.46
C ILE A 132 12.64 -1.29 9.52
N MET A 133 12.71 -2.53 9.06
CA MET A 133 13.74 -2.96 8.10
C MET A 133 13.72 -2.10 6.84
N GLY A 134 12.54 -1.90 6.24
CA GLY A 134 12.40 -1.04 5.05
C GLY A 134 12.82 0.41 5.33
N ALA A 135 12.35 0.98 6.45
CA ALA A 135 12.68 2.35 6.84
C ALA A 135 14.17 2.54 7.12
N THR A 136 14.85 1.56 7.74
CA THR A 136 16.29 1.59 7.97
C THR A 136 17.08 1.62 6.66
N VAL A 137 16.71 0.79 5.68
CA VAL A 137 17.38 0.80 4.37
C VAL A 137 17.20 2.15 3.68
N VAL A 138 15.99 2.71 3.68
CA VAL A 138 15.72 4.05 3.12
C VAL A 138 16.53 5.14 3.84
N ALA A 139 16.64 5.07 5.17
CA ALA A 139 17.41 6.05 5.94
C ALA A 139 18.91 5.98 5.61
N ILE A 140 19.46 4.77 5.51
CA ILE A 140 20.87 4.57 5.12
C ILE A 140 21.12 5.09 3.71
N ASP A 141 20.23 4.78 2.76
CA ASP A 141 20.30 5.25 1.38
C ASP A 141 20.29 6.78 1.30
N ALA A 142 19.36 7.42 2.02
CA ALA A 142 19.26 8.87 2.08
C ALA A 142 20.54 9.51 2.66
N MET A 143 21.13 8.93 3.71
CA MET A 143 22.39 9.40 4.26
C MET A 143 23.53 9.25 3.25
N LEU A 144 23.62 8.11 2.57
CA LEU A 144 24.67 7.83 1.59
C LEU A 144 24.55 8.78 0.39
N ASN A 145 23.34 9.05 -0.06
CA ASN A 145 23.07 10.05 -1.11
C ASN A 145 23.51 11.45 -0.67
N TYR A 146 23.13 11.87 0.53
CA TYR A 146 23.44 13.20 1.04
C TYR A 146 24.96 13.46 1.18
N TYR A 147 25.71 12.49 1.69
CA TYR A 147 27.14 12.67 1.99
C TYR A 147 28.08 12.28 0.83
N VAL A 148 27.69 11.32 -0.01
CA VAL A 148 28.58 10.73 -1.04
C VAL A 148 28.08 11.00 -2.46
N GLY A 149 26.85 11.52 -2.63
CA GLY A 149 26.24 11.71 -3.96
C GLY A 149 25.95 10.38 -4.64
N TYR A 150 25.67 9.34 -3.87
CA TYR A 150 25.40 8.00 -4.39
C TYR A 150 24.10 7.46 -3.80
N ASP A 151 23.23 6.94 -4.65
CA ASP A 151 21.97 6.30 -4.29
C ASP A 151 22.11 4.80 -4.55
N LEU A 152 21.73 3.97 -3.59
CA LEU A 152 21.86 2.52 -3.63
C LEU A 152 21.11 1.91 -4.83
N PHE A 153 20.04 2.55 -5.30
CA PHE A 153 19.18 2.07 -6.38
C PHE A 153 19.43 2.77 -7.71
N LEU A 154 19.81 4.05 -7.70
CA LEU A 154 19.99 4.89 -8.89
C LEU A 154 21.46 5.08 -9.29
N GLY A 155 22.40 4.72 -8.41
CA GLY A 155 23.84 4.90 -8.60
C GLY A 155 24.29 6.32 -8.27
N LYS A 156 25.38 6.78 -8.90
CA LYS A 156 25.90 8.14 -8.69
C LYS A 156 24.92 9.20 -9.21
N ILE A 157 24.57 10.15 -8.35
CA ILE A 157 23.67 11.29 -8.63
C ILE A 157 24.48 12.59 -8.61
#